data_AF-A0A963JBW4-F1
#
_entry.id   AF-A0A963JBW4-F1
#
_cell.length_a   1.000
_cell.length_b   1.000
_cell.length_c   1.000
_cell.angle_alpha   90.00
_cell.angle_beta   90.00
_cell.angle_gamma   90.00
#
_symmetry.space_group_name_H-M   'P 1'
#
loop_
_entity.id
_entity.type
_entity.pdbx_description
1 polymer ?
#
loop_
_entity_poly.entity_id
_entity_poly.type
_entity_poly.pdbx_seq_one_letter_code
_entity_poly.pdbx_strand_id
1 'polypeptide(L)'
;MRPLTRHVLLLGAGQTLGFASSYYLPALLAAPMAQAIGLPLPWVFAAFSLALVVSAVVGPAVGRRIDRRGGRQVLMQSNLLFAAGLLALAAAQGPIGLW
;
A
#
# COMPACT_ATOMS: atom_id res chain seq x y z
N MET A 1 14.08 -6.74 27.84
CA MET A 1 14.25 -5.66 26.84
C MET A 1 13.53 -4.42 27.36
N ARG A 2 14.10 -3.21 27.25
CA ARG A 2 13.39 -1.98 27.64
C ARG A 2 12.11 -1.87 26.79
N PRO A 3 10.95 -1.51 27.37
CA PRO A 3 9.66 -1.53 26.68
C PRO A 3 9.64 -0.72 25.37
N LEU A 4 10.44 0.35 25.28
CA LEU A 4 10.60 1.17 24.06
C LEU A 4 11.24 0.41 22.89
N THR A 5 12.24 -0.44 23.14
CA THR A 5 12.96 -1.18 22.07
C THR A 5 12.03 -2.11 21.31
N ARG A 6 11.11 -2.78 22.01
CA ARG A 6 10.12 -3.66 21.39
C ARG A 6 9.17 -2.90 20.47
N HIS A 7 8.72 -1.72 20.86
CA HIS A 7 7.83 -0.90 20.04
C HIS A 7 8.52 -0.40 18.78
N VAL A 8 9.76 0.07 18.91
CA VAL A 8 10.57 0.51 17.75
C VAL A 8 10.78 -0.62 16.76
N LEU A 9 11.13 -1.82 17.22
CA LEU A 9 11.34 -2.98 16.35
C LEU A 9 10.05 -3.40 15.63
N LEU A 10 8.92 -3.48 16.34
CA LEU A 10 7.64 -3.86 15.75
C LEU A 10 7.14 -2.83 14.74
N LEU A 11 7.23 -1.54 15.08
CA LEU A 11 6.85 -0.46 14.17
C LEU A 11 7.78 -0.42 12.96
N GLY A 12 9.09 -0.49 13.18
CA GLY A 12 10.10 -0.49 12.12
C GLY A 12 9.90 -1.64 11.15
N ALA A 13 9.73 -2.87 11.63
CA ALA A 13 9.44 -4.02 10.79
C ALA A 13 8.14 -3.85 10.00
N GLY A 14 7.07 -3.36 10.64
CA GLY A 14 5.80 -3.09 9.97
C GLY A 14 5.92 -2.03 8.88
N GLN A 15 6.67 -0.95 9.13
CA GLN A 15 6.92 0.11 8.13
C GLN A 15 7.76 -0.41 6.96
N THR A 16 8.81 -1.20 7.23
CA THR A 16 9.62 -1.81 6.17
C THR A 16 8.77 -2.71 5.27
N LEU A 17 7.95 -3.58 5.86
CA LEU A 17 7.04 -4.45 5.11
C LEU A 17 5.99 -3.65 4.34
N GLY A 18 5.44 -2.60 4.94
CA GLY A 18 4.51 -1.69 4.31
C GLY A 18 5.11 -1.04 3.06
N PHE A 19 6.28 -0.40 3.20
CA PHE A 19 6.98 0.24 2.09
C PHE A 19 7.36 -0.76 0.99
N ALA A 20 7.87 -1.94 1.37
CA ALA A 20 8.25 -2.94 0.40
C ALA A 20 7.05 -3.45 -0.42
N SER A 21 5.94 -3.71 0.25
CA SER A 21 4.74 -4.23 -0.37
C SER A 21 3.99 -3.17 -1.18
N SER A 22 4.05 -1.89 -0.80
CA SER A 22 3.30 -0.83 -1.50
C SER A 22 4.08 -0.16 -2.63
N TYR A 23 5.42 -0.06 -2.55
CA TYR A 23 6.23 0.65 -3.55
C TYR A 23 7.10 -0.27 -4.41
N TYR A 24 7.75 -1.28 -3.81
CA TYR A 24 8.65 -2.15 -4.57
C TYR A 24 7.93 -3.28 -5.28
N LEU A 25 6.91 -3.85 -4.63
CA LEU A 25 6.19 -5.00 -5.16
C LEU A 25 5.49 -4.72 -6.51
N PRO A 26 4.79 -3.58 -6.72
CA PRO A 26 4.24 -3.25 -8.04
C PRO A 26 5.32 -3.11 -9.12
N ALA A 27 6.45 -2.49 -8.80
CA ALA A 27 7.56 -2.34 -9.75
C ALA A 27 8.19 -3.68 -10.12
N LEU A 28 8.35 -4.58 -9.15
CA LEU A 28 8.91 -5.91 -9.34
C LEU A 28 7.97 -6.83 -10.14
N LEU A 29 6.66 -6.73 -9.89
CA LEU A 29 5.64 -7.58 -10.51
C LEU A 29 4.99 -6.97 -11.76
N ALA A 30 5.34 -5.74 -12.16
CA ALA A 30 4.66 -5.07 -13.26
C ALA A 30 4.68 -5.88 -14.57
N ALA A 31 5.84 -6.44 -14.93
CA ALA A 31 5.98 -7.27 -16.13
C ALA A 31 5.15 -8.56 -16.07
N PRO A 32 5.27 -9.43 -15.05
CA PRO A 32 4.45 -10.63 -14.96
C PRO A 32 2.96 -10.32 -14.79
N MET A 33 2.58 -9.24 -14.08
CA MET A 33 1.18 -8.81 -13.98
C MET A 33 0.61 -8.42 -15.34
N ALA A 34 1.32 -7.58 -16.09
CA ALA A 34 0.91 -7.14 -17.42
C ALA A 34 0.71 -8.33 -18.38
N GLN A 35 1.63 -9.30 -18.35
CA GLN A 35 1.54 -10.52 -19.13
C GLN A 35 0.33 -11.38 -18.71
N ALA A 36 0.11 -11.57 -17.41
CA ALA A 36 -0.95 -12.42 -16.90
C ALA A 36 -2.36 -11.94 -17.28
N ILE A 37 -2.56 -10.62 -17.35
CA ILE A 37 -3.87 -10.01 -17.67
C ILE A 37 -3.97 -9.48 -19.11
N GLY A 38 -2.94 -9.70 -19.94
CA GLY A 38 -2.93 -9.31 -21.35
C GLY A 38 -2.88 -7.80 -21.61
N LEU A 39 -2.25 -7.01 -20.74
CA LEU A 39 -2.12 -5.55 -20.88
C LEU A 39 -0.70 -5.12 -21.26
N PRO A 40 -0.55 -3.94 -21.92
CA PRO A 40 0.76 -3.33 -22.08
C PRO A 40 1.35 -2.91 -20.74
N LEU A 41 2.65 -3.16 -20.52
CA LEU A 41 3.38 -2.84 -19.29
C LEU A 41 3.16 -1.39 -18.77
N PRO A 42 3.14 -0.34 -19.61
CA PRO A 42 2.91 1.03 -19.15
C PRO A 42 1.58 1.23 -18.40
N TRP A 43 0.56 0.42 -18.69
CA TRP A 43 -0.73 0.54 -18.00
C TRP A 43 -0.67 0.11 -16.53
N VAL A 44 0.19 -0.84 -16.16
CA VAL A 44 0.43 -1.20 -14.76
C VAL A 44 1.06 -0.03 -14.01
N PHE A 45 2.04 0.64 -14.64
CA PHE A 45 2.64 1.84 -14.06
C PHE A 45 1.66 3.01 -14.00
N ALA A 46 0.77 3.17 -14.97
CA ALA A 46 -0.27 4.20 -14.94
C ALA A 46 -1.23 4.01 -13.77
N ALA A 47 -1.68 2.77 -13.51
CA ALA A 47 -2.48 2.43 -12.34
C ALA A 47 -1.74 2.73 -11.03
N PHE A 48 -0.45 2.35 -10.95
CA PHE A 48 0.39 2.68 -9.79
C PHE A 48 0.55 4.20 -9.59
N SER A 49 0.78 4.96 -10.66
CA SER A 49 0.84 6.42 -10.61
C SER A 49 -0.48 7.04 -10.14
N LEU A 50 -1.63 6.52 -10.59
CA LEU A 50 -2.93 6.96 -10.11
C LEU A 50 -3.08 6.70 -8.61
N ALA A 51 -2.63 5.55 -8.10
CA ALA A 51 -2.64 5.26 -6.67
C ALA A 51 -1.77 6.26 -5.87
N LEU A 52 -0.63 6.72 -6.41
CA LEU A 52 0.17 7.78 -5.81
C LEU A 52 -0.56 9.13 -5.76
N VAL A 53 -1.28 9.48 -6.83
CA VAL A 53 -2.12 10.70 -6.86
C VAL A 53 -3.22 10.62 -5.81
N VAL A 54 -3.92 9.47 -5.72
CA VAL A 54 -4.94 9.24 -4.69
C VAL A 54 -4.34 9.37 -3.30
N SER A 55 -3.15 8.79 -3.06
CA SER A 55 -2.42 8.92 -1.80
C SER A 55 -2.11 10.38 -1.46
N ALA A 56 -1.64 11.17 -2.42
CA ALA A 56 -1.35 12.59 -2.24
C ALA A 56 -2.60 13.39 -1.88
N VAL A 57 -3.74 13.12 -2.55
CA VAL A 57 -5.03 13.78 -2.29
C VAL A 57 -5.58 13.42 -0.90
N VAL A 58 -5.45 12.15 -0.50
CA VAL A 58 -5.95 11.64 0.78
C VAL A 58 -5.04 12.05 1.96
N GLY A 59 -3.75 12.27 1.70
CA GLY A 59 -2.72 12.60 2.69
C GLY A 59 -3.11 13.68 3.70
N PRO A 60 -3.56 14.88 3.29
CA PRO A 60 -3.96 15.94 4.21
C PRO A 60 -5.12 15.53 5.14
N ALA A 61 -6.08 14.75 4.65
CA ALA A 61 -7.20 14.28 5.47
C ALA A 61 -6.75 13.25 6.52
N VAL A 62 -5.84 12.36 6.14
CA VAL A 62 -5.24 11.38 7.05
C VAL A 62 -4.36 12.08 8.08
N GLY A 63 -3.55 13.06 7.69
CA GLY A 63 -2.74 13.89 8.61
C GLY A 63 -3.61 14.56 9.68
N ARG A 64 -4.67 15.27 9.26
CA ARG A 64 -5.62 15.87 10.22
C ARG A 64 -6.27 14.84 11.15
N ARG A 65 -6.49 13.62 10.68
CA ARG A 65 -7.07 12.54 11.51
C ARG A 65 -6.05 12.00 12.52
N ILE A 66 -4.77 11.91 12.14
CA ILE A 66 -3.67 11.57 13.05
C ILE A 66 -3.55 12.65 14.14
N ASP A 67 -3.58 13.92 13.76
CA ASP A 67 -3.47 15.03 14.72
C ASP A 67 -4.62 15.03 15.74
N ARG A 68 -5.83 14.70 15.30
CA ARG A 68 -7.04 14.74 16.15
C ARG A 68 -7.29 13.47 16.97
N ARG A 69 -6.93 12.29 16.45
CA ARG A 69 -7.28 10.98 17.05
C ARG A 69 -6.08 10.14 17.47
N GLY A 70 -4.86 10.64 17.23
CA GLY A 70 -3.61 9.93 17.46
C GLY A 70 -3.27 8.93 16.35
N GLY A 71 -1.97 8.66 16.17
CA GLY A 71 -1.46 7.80 15.10
C GLY A 71 -1.84 6.33 15.22
N ARG A 72 -2.07 5.80 16.44
CA ARG A 72 -2.30 4.37 16.66
C ARG A 72 -3.53 3.83 15.93
N GLN A 73 -4.67 4.51 16.04
CA GLN A 73 -5.91 4.05 15.38
C GLN A 73 -5.80 4.14 13.87
N VAL A 74 -5.19 5.22 13.36
CA VAL A 74 -4.98 5.41 11.92
C VAL A 74 -4.06 4.34 11.36
N LEU A 75 -2.97 4.01 12.07
CA LEU A 75 -2.04 2.95 11.67
C LEU A 75 -2.70 1.55 11.62
N MET A 76 -3.58 1.25 12.58
CA MET A 76 -4.33 -0.02 12.54
C MET A 76 -5.29 -0.07 11.34
N GLN A 77 -6.00 1.04 11.08
CA GLN A 77 -6.93 1.15 9.95
C GLN A 77 -6.19 1.07 8.61
N SER A 78 -5.03 1.70 8.48
CA SER A 78 -4.23 1.63 7.25
C SER A 78 -3.74 0.22 6.99
N ASN A 79 -3.32 -0.54 8.02
CA ASN A 79 -2.91 -1.93 7.83
C ASN A 79 -4.07 -2.83 7.39
N LEU A 80 -5.29 -2.63 7.92
CA LEU A 80 -6.47 -3.37 7.46
C LEU A 80 -6.82 -3.03 6.01
N LEU A 81 -6.80 -1.74 5.66
CA LEU A 81 -7.03 -1.30 4.28
C LEU A 81 -5.97 -1.86 3.33
N PHE A 82 -4.71 -1.87 3.77
CA PHE A 82 -3.59 -2.38 2.99
C PHE A 82 -3.72 -3.89 2.74
N ALA A 83 -4.03 -4.67 3.78
CA ALA A 83 -4.29 -6.10 3.65
C ALA A 83 -5.47 -6.38 2.70
N ALA A 84 -6.56 -5.61 2.80
CA ALA A 84 -7.70 -5.74 1.90
C ALA A 84 -7.31 -5.43 0.43
N GLY A 85 -6.52 -4.38 0.21
CA GLY A 85 -6.01 -4.03 -1.13
C GLY A 85 -5.12 -5.12 -1.73
N LEU A 86 -4.24 -5.73 -0.93
CA LEU A 86 -3.41 -6.86 -1.38
C LEU A 86 -4.25 -8.10 -1.71
N LEU A 87 -5.29 -8.39 -0.92
CA LEU A 87 -6.22 -9.48 -1.23
C LEU A 87 -7.02 -9.22 -2.51
N ALA A 88 -7.45 -7.98 -2.73
CA ALA A 88 -8.12 -7.58 -3.96
C ALA A 88 -7.21 -7.75 -5.19
N LEU A 89 -5.95 -7.31 -5.09
CA LEU A 89 -4.93 -7.51 -6.12
C LEU A 89 -4.66 -8.99 -6.38
N ALA A 90 -4.54 -9.81 -5.33
CA ALA A 90 -4.33 -11.25 -5.47
C ALA A 90 -5.52 -11.97 -6.13
N ALA A 91 -6.73 -11.45 -5.97
CA ALA A 91 -7.93 -11.97 -6.60
C ALA A 91 -8.16 -11.44 -8.03
N ALA A 92 -7.37 -10.47 -8.50
CA ALA A 92 -7.55 -9.86 -9.82
C ALA A 92 -7.23 -10.87 -10.94
N GLN A 93 -8.21 -11.10 -11.81
CA GLN A 93 -8.12 -12.05 -12.93
C GLN A 93 -8.14 -11.37 -14.30
N GLY A 94 -8.19 -10.04 -14.35
CA GLY A 94 -8.25 -9.29 -15.59
C GLY A 94 -7.99 -7.80 -15.42
N PRO A 95 -7.98 -7.04 -16.53
CA PRO A 95 -7.58 -5.63 -16.60
C PRO A 95 -8.28 -4.70 -15.61
N ILE A 96 -9.55 -4.97 -15.30
CA ILE A 96 -10.35 -4.13 -14.40
C ILE A 96 -9.79 -4.15 -12.98
N GLY A 97 -9.19 -5.27 -12.55
CA GLY A 97 -8.64 -5.39 -11.19
C GLY A 97 -7.37 -4.59 -10.94
N LEU A 98 -6.79 -3.92 -11.95
CA LEU A 98 -5.67 -2.99 -11.77
C LEU A 98 -6.11 -1.59 -11.30
N TRP A 99 -7.37 -1.21 -11.52
CA TRP A 99 -7.89 0.14 -11.27
C TRP A 99 -8.68 0.22 -9.98
#